data_AF-A0A9Y2E735-F1
#
_entry.id   AF-A0A9Y2E735-F1
#
_cell.length_a   1.000
_cell.length_b   1.000
_cell.length_c   1.000
_cell.angle_alpha   90.00
_cell.angle_beta   90.00
_cell.angle_gamma   90.00
#
_symmetry.space_group_name_H-M   'P 1'
#
loop_
_entity.id
_entity.type
_entity.pdbx_description
1 polymer ?
#
loop_
_entity_poly.entity_id
_entity_poly.type
_entity_poly.pdbx_seq_one_letter_code
_entity_poly.pdbx_strand_id
1 'polypeptide(L)'
;MSDDNTETDGGTATVREGGQTVNYLEKEINLFKPATPFMRDNLKMIFGLFAIWLVAVFGPAVASYMAPEFMFETRVLGGYPLNFFLTAIVSPSAALVLSGIYAWYRDKLDEKYDISHGGGQ
;
A
#
# COMPACT_ATOMS: atom_id res chain seq x y z
N MET A 1 46.40 5.85 -6.35
CA MET A 1 45.07 6.36 -6.76
C MET A 1 44.16 5.17 -6.63
N SER A 2 43.34 5.13 -5.57
CA SER A 2 42.36 4.05 -5.37
C SER A 2 41.05 4.57 -5.93
N ASP A 3 40.54 3.91 -6.96
CA ASP A 3 39.23 4.21 -7.53
C ASP A 3 38.16 3.59 -6.61
N ASP A 4 37.54 4.46 -5.83
CA ASP A 4 36.38 4.18 -4.97
C ASP A 4 35.15 4.02 -5.88
N ASN A 5 34.91 2.79 -6.32
CA ASN A 5 33.65 2.43 -6.95
C ASN A 5 32.58 2.40 -5.86
N THR A 6 31.95 3.55 -5.61
CA THR A 6 30.69 3.65 -4.88
C THR A 6 29.60 2.98 -5.72
N GLU A 7 29.49 1.65 -5.60
CA GLU A 7 28.38 0.87 -6.12
C GLU A 7 27.12 1.24 -5.32
N THR A 8 26.05 1.60 -6.02
CA THR A 8 24.76 1.88 -5.38
C THR A 8 24.26 0.59 -4.74
N ASP A 9 24.08 0.58 -3.42
CA ASP A 9 23.46 -0.51 -2.64
C ASP A 9 21.96 -0.60 -2.98
N GLY A 10 21.66 -0.98 -4.23
CA GLY A 10 20.31 -1.24 -4.70
C GLY A 10 19.74 -2.39 -3.89
N GLY A 11 19.18 -2.05 -2.72
CA GLY A 11 18.85 -2.95 -1.62
C GLY A 11 18.28 -4.26 -2.14
N THR A 12 19.12 -5.28 -2.13
CA THR A 12 18.73 -6.61 -2.56
C THR A 12 17.93 -7.23 -1.42
N ALA A 13 16.61 -7.31 -1.57
CA ALA A 13 15.78 -8.09 -0.67
C ALA A 13 16.12 -9.58 -0.87
N THR A 14 17.17 -10.04 -0.19
CA THR A 14 17.56 -11.44 -0.12
C THR A 14 16.71 -12.10 0.96
N VAL A 15 15.54 -12.63 0.57
CA VAL A 15 14.69 -13.39 1.49
C VAL A 15 15.24 -14.81 1.60
N ARG A 16 15.64 -15.21 2.81
CA ARG A 16 15.94 -16.61 3.14
C ARG A 16 14.64 -17.26 3.63
N GLU A 17 13.99 -18.04 2.77
CA GLU A 17 12.80 -18.80 3.15
C GLU A 17 13.09 -20.31 2.97
N GLY A 18 13.00 -21.10 4.05
CA GLY A 18 13.19 -22.56 4.01
C GLY A 18 14.61 -23.05 3.67
N GLY A 19 15.65 -22.22 3.86
CA GLY A 19 17.04 -22.60 3.61
C GLY A 19 17.50 -22.49 2.15
N GLN A 20 16.67 -21.96 1.25
CA GLN A 20 17.06 -21.69 -0.14
C GLN A 20 17.01 -20.19 -0.47
N THR A 21 18.10 -19.68 -1.02
CA THR A 21 18.20 -18.31 -1.55
C THR A 21 17.52 -18.27 -2.92
N VAL A 22 16.33 -17.66 -2.99
CA VAL A 22 15.64 -17.45 -4.27
C VAL A 22 16.06 -16.12 -4.88
N ASN A 23 16.70 -16.18 -6.05
CA ASN A 23 17.09 -15.00 -6.82
C ASN A 23 15.89 -14.56 -7.69
N TYR A 24 15.27 -13.43 -7.32
CA TYR A 24 14.04 -12.92 -7.93
C TYR A 24 14.20 -12.39 -9.37
N LEU A 25 15.43 -12.27 -9.89
CA LEU A 25 15.70 -11.73 -11.22
C LEU A 25 15.66 -12.79 -12.35
N GLU A 26 15.86 -14.08 -12.04
CA GLU A 26 15.94 -15.13 -13.07
C GLU A 26 14.65 -15.94 -13.24
N LYS A 27 13.71 -15.84 -12.30
CA LYS A 27 12.45 -16.58 -12.36
C LYS A 27 11.39 -15.69 -13.01
N GLU A 28 10.81 -16.12 -14.13
CA GLU A 28 9.59 -15.50 -14.67
C GLU A 28 8.50 -15.54 -13.59
N ILE A 29 8.35 -14.44 -12.85
CA ILE A 29 7.35 -14.34 -11.80
C ILE A 29 6.04 -14.01 -12.50
N ASN A 30 5.24 -15.05 -12.71
CA ASN A 30 3.90 -14.89 -13.23
C ASN A 30 3.07 -14.12 -12.19
N LEU A 31 2.75 -12.84 -12.45
CA LEU A 31 2.00 -11.97 -11.54
C LEU A 31 0.66 -12.59 -11.09
N PHE A 32 0.08 -13.45 -11.91
CA PHE A 32 -1.17 -14.16 -11.65
C PHE A 32 -0.99 -15.54 -10.98
N LYS A 33 0.24 -16.03 -10.84
CA LYS A 33 0.61 -17.22 -10.06
C LYS A 33 1.75 -16.88 -9.10
N PRO A 34 1.46 -16.15 -8.01
CA PRO A 34 2.46 -15.83 -6.99
C PRO A 34 3.07 -17.12 -6.43
N ALA A 35 4.39 -17.21 -6.51
CA ALA A 35 5.14 -18.43 -6.23
C ALA A 35 5.36 -18.71 -4.73
N THR A 36 5.04 -17.75 -3.84
CA THR A 36 5.22 -17.90 -2.38
C THR A 36 3.99 -17.43 -1.57
N PRO A 37 3.75 -17.98 -0.36
CA PRO A 37 2.70 -17.53 0.55
C PRO A 37 2.82 -16.05 0.94
N PHE A 38 4.04 -15.55 1.16
CA PHE A 38 4.31 -14.13 1.45
C PHE A 38 3.76 -13.20 0.37
N MET A 39 4.05 -13.48 -0.90
CA MET A 39 3.56 -12.65 -2.01
C MET A 39 2.04 -12.65 -2.14
N ARG A 40 1.39 -13.79 -1.86
CA ARG A 40 -0.08 -13.90 -1.87
C ARG A 40 -0.72 -13.03 -0.80
N ASP A 41 -0.17 -13.07 0.42
CA ASP A 41 -0.70 -12.28 1.53
C ASP A 41 -0.46 -10.78 1.32
N ASN A 42 0.72 -10.40 0.82
CA ASN A 42 1.01 -9.00 0.48
C ASN A 42 0.10 -8.49 -0.66
N LEU A 43 -0.09 -9.27 -1.73
CA LEU A 43 -0.95 -8.88 -2.85
C LEU A 43 -2.42 -8.75 -2.42
N LYS A 44 -2.91 -9.67 -1.57
CA LYS A 44 -4.26 -9.59 -0.99
C LYS A 44 -4.43 -8.31 -0.17
N MET A 45 -3.42 -7.91 0.59
CA MET A 45 -3.44 -6.65 1.34
C MET A 45 -3.47 -5.44 0.40
N ILE A 46 -2.60 -5.40 -0.61
CA ILE A 46 -2.56 -4.32 -1.61
C ILE A 46 -3.92 -4.17 -2.30
N PHE A 47 -4.53 -5.27 -2.75
CA PHE A 47 -5.86 -5.22 -3.36
C PHE A 47 -6.95 -4.77 -2.37
N GLY A 48 -6.87 -5.17 -1.11
CA GLY A 48 -7.77 -4.70 -0.06
C GLY A 48 -7.68 -3.18 0.15
N LEU A 49 -6.46 -2.66 0.27
CA LEU A 49 -6.22 -1.22 0.39
C LEU A 49 -6.63 -0.46 -0.87
N PHE A 50 -6.41 -1.04 -2.06
CA PHE A 50 -6.85 -0.47 -3.32
C PHE A 50 -8.39 -0.38 -3.39
N ALA A 51 -9.12 -1.40 -2.94
CA ALA A 51 -10.58 -1.36 -2.89
C ALA A 51 -11.08 -0.26 -1.94
N ILE A 52 -10.45 -0.11 -0.76
CA ILE A 52 -10.79 0.98 0.18
C ILE A 52 -10.47 2.33 -0.44
N TRP A 53 -9.33 2.46 -1.11
CA TRP A 53 -8.93 3.66 -1.82
C TRP A 53 -9.95 4.07 -2.89
N LEU A 54 -10.43 3.12 -3.70
CA LEU A 54 -11.46 3.38 -4.69
C LEU A 54 -12.73 3.96 -4.05
N VAL A 55 -13.17 3.40 -2.92
CA VAL A 55 -14.33 3.93 -2.19
C VAL A 55 -14.04 5.31 -1.61
N ALA A 56 -12.85 5.55 -1.05
CA ALA A 56 -12.51 6.85 -0.48
C ALA A 56 -12.42 7.97 -1.54
N VAL A 57 -11.95 7.64 -2.75
CA VAL A 57 -11.75 8.60 -3.84
C VAL A 57 -13.01 8.79 -4.69
N PHE A 58 -13.63 7.69 -5.12
CA PHE A 58 -14.81 7.75 -5.99
C PHE A 58 -16.13 7.78 -5.21
N GLY A 59 -16.14 7.33 -3.96
CA GLY A 59 -17.33 7.32 -3.11
C GLY A 59 -18.01 8.68 -2.99
N PRO A 60 -17.30 9.79 -2.72
CA PRO A 60 -17.93 11.11 -2.67
C PRO A 60 -18.58 11.54 -3.99
N ALA A 61 -17.95 11.23 -5.13
CA ALA A 61 -18.52 11.52 -6.45
C ALA A 61 -19.78 10.69 -6.72
N VAL A 62 -19.72 9.38 -6.48
CA VAL A 62 -20.85 8.46 -6.64
C VAL A 62 -22.00 8.84 -5.69
N ALA A 63 -21.69 9.15 -4.44
CA ALA A 63 -22.68 9.59 -3.45
C ALA A 63 -23.31 10.92 -3.86
N SER A 64 -22.55 11.87 -4.41
CA SER A 64 -23.09 13.15 -4.89
C SER A 64 -24.02 12.97 -6.08
N TYR A 65 -23.76 11.97 -6.92
CA TYR A 65 -24.63 11.62 -8.04
C TYR A 65 -25.91 10.89 -7.58
N MET A 66 -25.80 9.97 -6.62
CA MET A 66 -26.92 9.14 -6.15
C MET A 66 -27.80 9.82 -5.10
N ALA A 67 -27.22 10.70 -4.28
CA ALA A 67 -27.89 11.37 -3.17
C ALA A 67 -27.50 12.87 -3.12
N PRO A 68 -27.84 13.65 -4.16
CA PRO A 68 -27.43 15.05 -4.26
C PRO A 68 -27.95 15.90 -3.10
N GLU A 69 -29.23 15.79 -2.72
CA GLU A 69 -29.78 16.57 -1.61
C GLU A 69 -28.98 16.34 -0.32
N PHE A 70 -28.74 15.08 0.06
CA PHE A 70 -27.94 14.75 1.23
C PHE A 70 -26.51 15.31 1.14
N MET A 71 -25.85 15.17 -0.02
CA MET A 71 -24.45 15.55 -0.20
C MET A 71 -24.22 17.06 -0.32
N PHE A 72 -25.20 17.82 -0.82
CA PHE A 72 -25.09 19.27 -1.03
C PHE A 72 -25.80 20.09 0.07
N GLU A 73 -26.80 19.56 0.76
CA GLU A 73 -27.53 20.28 1.81
C GLU A 73 -27.01 19.98 3.22
N THR A 74 -26.46 18.78 3.47
CA THR A 74 -25.84 18.49 4.76
C THR A 74 -24.64 19.41 5.00
N ARG A 75 -24.61 20.04 6.17
CA ARG A 75 -23.57 20.99 6.58
C ARG A 75 -22.67 20.36 7.65
N VAL A 76 -21.36 20.50 7.49
CA VAL A 76 -20.33 20.05 8.43
C VAL A 76 -19.36 21.17 8.75
N LEU A 77 -18.63 21.06 9.87
CA LEU A 77 -17.57 21.99 10.29
C LEU A 77 -17.97 23.49 10.20
N GLY A 78 -19.15 23.82 10.73
CA GLY A 78 -19.60 25.21 10.80
C GLY A 78 -20.22 25.78 9.51
N GLY A 79 -20.49 24.96 8.49
CA GLY A 79 -21.30 25.38 7.34
C GLY A 79 -20.87 24.88 5.97
N TYR A 80 -19.86 24.01 5.88
CA TYR A 80 -19.41 23.48 4.60
C TYR A 80 -20.34 22.35 4.12
N PRO A 81 -20.70 22.30 2.83
CA PRO A 81 -21.41 21.15 2.26
C PRO A 81 -20.64 19.85 2.46
N LEU A 82 -21.36 18.75 2.73
CA LEU A 82 -20.75 17.44 2.98
C LEU A 82 -19.86 16.97 1.82
N ASN A 83 -20.31 17.14 0.58
CA ASN A 83 -19.50 16.78 -0.61
C ASN A 83 -18.14 17.48 -0.61
N PHE A 84 -18.10 18.75 -0.21
CA PHE A 84 -16.89 19.56 -0.23
C PHE A 84 -15.92 19.03 0.82
N PHE A 85 -16.40 18.78 2.04
CA PHE A 85 -15.58 18.19 3.09
C PHE A 85 -15.03 16.81 2.71
N LEU A 86 -15.89 15.92 2.21
CA LEU A 86 -15.46 14.57 1.83
C LEU A 86 -14.42 14.61 0.70
N THR A 87 -14.63 15.44 -0.32
CA THR A 87 -13.75 15.52 -1.48
C THR A 87 -12.45 16.26 -1.17
N ALA A 88 -12.50 17.34 -0.39
CA ALA A 88 -11.32 18.18 -0.12
C ALA A 88 -10.47 17.66 1.04
N ILE A 89 -11.07 16.97 2.01
CA ILE A 89 -10.37 16.50 3.22
C ILE A 89 -10.24 14.99 3.22
N VAL A 90 -11.35 14.25 3.13
CA VAL A 90 -11.35 12.80 3.33
C VAL A 90 -10.63 12.09 2.18
N SER A 91 -10.93 12.41 0.92
CA SER A 91 -10.31 11.73 -0.23
C SER A 91 -8.78 11.92 -0.30
N PRO A 92 -8.20 13.12 -0.12
CA PRO A 92 -6.75 13.29 -0.08
C PRO A 92 -6.12 12.63 1.14
N SER A 93 -6.76 12.73 2.32
CA SER A 93 -6.23 12.15 3.56
C SER A 93 -6.22 10.63 3.53
N ALA A 94 -7.11 9.99 2.76
CA ALA A 94 -7.19 8.55 2.64
C ALA A 94 -5.86 7.92 2.17
N ALA A 95 -5.14 8.57 1.25
CA ALA A 95 -3.85 8.06 0.78
C ALA A 95 -2.82 7.99 1.92
N LEU A 96 -2.77 9.00 2.78
CA LEU A 96 -1.85 9.05 3.93
C LEU A 96 -2.21 7.97 4.95
N VAL A 97 -3.50 7.86 5.28
CA VAL A 97 -4.00 6.85 6.22
C VAL A 97 -3.71 5.44 5.70
N LEU A 98 -4.02 5.15 4.43
CA LEU A 98 -3.77 3.85 3.82
C LEU A 98 -2.28 3.52 3.73
N SER A 99 -1.42 4.51 3.49
CA SER A 99 0.04 4.33 3.51
C SER A 99 0.52 3.93 4.91
N GLY A 100 0.03 4.59 5.96
CA GLY A 100 0.37 4.24 7.34
C GLY A 100 -0.12 2.83 7.73
N ILE A 101 -1.34 2.48 7.34
CA ILE A 101 -1.90 1.12 7.57
C ILE A 101 -1.05 0.08 6.84
N TYR A 102 -0.67 0.36 5.60
CA TYR A 102 0.17 -0.55 4.81
C TYR A 102 1.53 -0.77 5.47
N ALA A 103 2.20 0.29 5.91
CA ALA A 103 3.51 0.18 6.57
C ALA A 103 3.43 -0.72 7.80
N TRP A 104 2.45 -0.47 8.68
CA TRP A 104 2.24 -1.29 9.88
C TRP A 104 1.91 -2.77 9.55
N TYR A 105 1.09 -3.00 8.52
CA TYR A 105 0.77 -4.36 8.11
C TYR A 105 1.98 -5.07 7.49
N ARG A 106 2.80 -4.33 6.73
CA ARG A 106 4.01 -4.85 6.11
C ARG A 106 5.01 -5.29 7.16
N ASP A 107 5.24 -4.50 8.21
CA ASP A 107 6.11 -4.85 9.33
C ASP A 107 5.66 -6.16 10.00
N LYS A 108 4.35 -6.33 10.21
CA LYS A 108 3.78 -7.58 10.75
C LYS A 108 3.93 -8.78 9.82
N LEU A 109 3.88 -8.55 8.51
CA LEU A 109 4.05 -9.61 7.53
C LEU A 109 5.51 -10.06 7.50
N ASP A 110 6.44 -9.12 7.59
CA ASP A 110 7.88 -9.40 7.65
C ASP A 110 8.24 -10.21 8.92
N GLU A 111 7.67 -9.87 10.08
CA GLU A 111 7.81 -10.67 11.33
C GLU A 111 7.25 -12.10 11.16
N LYS A 112 6.08 -12.25 10.55
CA LYS A 112 5.41 -13.55 10.37
C LYS A 112 6.22 -14.53 9.51
N TYR A 113 6.96 -14.02 8.55
CA TYR A 113 7.74 -14.82 7.61
C TYR A 113 9.25 -14.82 7.90
N ASP A 114 9.65 -14.32 9.09
CA ASP A 114 11.06 -14.23 9.54
C ASP A 114 11.98 -13.54 8.50
N ILE A 115 11.46 -12.49 7.86
CA ILE A 115 12.20 -11.74 6.85
C ILE A 115 13.11 -10.74 7.57
N SER A 116 14.32 -11.19 7.91
CA SER A 116 15.35 -10.31 8.44
C SER A 116 15.91 -9.38 7.35
N HIS A 117 15.74 -8.07 7.52
CA HIS A 117 16.47 -7.06 6.73
C HIS A 117 17.87 -6.90 7.33
N GLY A 118 18.70 -7.94 7.18
CA GLY A 118 20.06 -7.98 7.69
C GLY A 118 21.06 -7.26 6.80
N GLY A 119 21.14 -5.93 6.93
CA GLY A 119 22.38 -5.20 6.71
C GLY A 119 23.11 -5.10 8.05
N GLY A 120 23.90 -6.12 8.41
CA GLY A 120 24.51 -6.20 9.72
C GLY A 120 25.69 -7.18 9.79
N GLN A 121 26.87 -6.64 9.42
CA GLN A 121 28.25 -7.16 9.55
C GLN A 121 28.63 -8.45 8.80
#